data_AF-A0A7W9FX13-F1
#
_entry.id   AF-A0A7W9FX13-F1
#
_cell.length_a   1.000
_cell.length_b   1.000
_cell.length_c   1.000
_cell.angle_alpha   90.00
_cell.angle_beta   90.00
_cell.angle_gamma   90.00
#
_symmetry.space_group_name_H-M   'P 1'
#
loop_
_entity.id
_entity.type
_entity.pdbx_description
1 polymer ?
#
loop_
_entity_poly.entity_id
_entity_poly.type
_entity_poly.pdbx_seq_one_letter_code
_entity_poly.pdbx_strand_id
1 'polypeptide(L)' 'MVHDLMSARRAVRKALATEDTDALAVARRSVDKAKVGLGERGPVWWTDGSPDLNRHMARNTPYADWFASLGETSE' A
#
# COMPACT_ATOMS: atom_id res chain seq x y z
N MET A 1 -16.20 -6.07 -1.33
CA MET A 1 -15.01 -5.66 -2.10
C MET A 1 -14.55 -4.24 -1.72
N VAL A 2 -15.06 -3.14 -2.28
CA VAL A 2 -14.65 -1.78 -1.83
C VAL A 2 -15.18 -1.45 -0.43
N HIS A 3 -16.39 -1.91 -0.10
CA HIS A 3 -16.98 -1.70 1.23
C HIS A 3 -16.10 -2.27 2.37
N ASP A 4 -15.49 -3.44 2.16
CA ASP A 4 -14.61 -4.08 3.15
C ASP A 4 -13.36 -3.25 3.41
N LEU A 5 -12.74 -2.74 2.33
CA LEU A 5 -11.57 -1.88 2.43
C LEU A 5 -11.91 -0.58 3.18
N MET A 6 -13.05 0.03 2.88
CA MET A 6 -13.47 1.26 3.55
C MET A 6 -13.82 1.03 5.02
N SER A 7 -14.49 -0.07 5.36
CA SER A 7 -14.75 -0.47 6.74
C SER A 7 -13.47 -0.74 7.53
N ALA A 8 -12.52 -1.47 6.93
CA ALA A 8 -11.22 -1.74 7.56
C ALA A 8 -10.40 -0.46 7.79
N ARG A 9 -10.41 0.48 6.83
CA ARG A 9 -9.77 1.80 7.00
C ARG A 9 -10.40 2.62 8.12
N ARG A 10 -11.72 2.58 8.27
CA ARG A 10 -12.41 3.24 9.39
C ARG A 10 -12.02 2.60 10.73
N ALA A 11 -11.90 1.27 10.79
CA ALA A 11 -11.44 0.56 11.98
C ALA A 11 -10.01 0.95 12.38
N VAL A 12 -9.09 1.13 11.41
CA VAL A 12 -7.74 1.65 11.67
C VAL A 12 -7.80 3.03 12.32
N ARG A 13 -8.61 3.95 11.76
CA ARG A 13 -8.78 5.29 12.33
C ARG A 13 -9.31 5.22 13.76
N LYS A 14 -10.31 4.38 14.03
CA LYS A 14 -10.87 4.20 15.36
C LYS A 14 -9.82 3.68 16.35
N ALA A 15 -9.09 2.63 15.98
CA ALA A 15 -8.06 2.03 16.84
C ALA A 15 -6.92 3.02 17.17
N LEU A 16 -6.52 3.86 16.21
CA LEU A 16 -5.54 4.93 16.46
C LEU A 16 -6.08 5.99 17.42
N ALA A 17 -7.35 6.37 17.28
CA ALA A 17 -7.97 7.38 18.15
C ALA A 17 -8.15 6.90 19.60
N THR A 18 -8.25 5.58 19.81
CA THR A 18 -8.37 4.97 21.14
C THR A 18 -7.07 4.37 21.66
N GLU A 19 -5.96 4.55 20.93
CA GLU A 19 -4.64 3.95 21.24
C GLU A 19 -4.68 2.43 21.47
N ASP A 20 -5.62 1.74 20.82
CA ASP A 20 -5.81 0.29 20.96
C ASP A 20 -4.92 -0.43 19.94
N THR A 21 -3.79 -0.93 20.44
CA THR A 21 -2.76 -1.60 19.63
C THR A 21 -3.23 -2.92 19.04
N ASP A 22 -4.07 -3.68 19.76
CA ASP A 22 -4.61 -4.95 19.31
C ASP A 22 -5.66 -4.76 18.23
N ALA A 23 -6.59 -3.82 18.43
CA ALA A 23 -7.56 -3.44 17.41
C ALA A 23 -6.87 -2.86 16.17
N LEU A 24 -5.77 -2.13 16.35
CA LEU A 24 -4.98 -1.59 15.24
C LEU A 24 -4.35 -2.73 14.40
N ALA A 25 -3.79 -3.74 15.06
CA ALA A 25 -3.21 -4.90 14.38
C ALA A 25 -4.28 -5.67 13.60
N VAL A 26 -5.46 -5.91 14.20
CA VAL A 26 -6.60 -6.55 13.53
C VAL A 26 -7.05 -5.73 12.32
N ALA A 27 -7.24 -4.42 12.48
CA ALA A 27 -7.71 -3.56 11.40
C ALA A 27 -6.72 -3.51 10.23
N ARG A 28 -5.41 -3.46 10.51
CA ARG A 28 -4.36 -3.51 9.48
C ARG A 28 -4.36 -4.83 8.70
N ARG A 29 -4.56 -5.98 9.37
CA ARG A 29 -4.73 -7.27 8.70
C ARG A 29 -5.98 -7.30 7.81
N SER A 30 -7.09 -6.72 8.26
CA SER A 30 -8.31 -6.62 7.46
C SER A 30 -8.13 -5.75 6.22
N VAL A 31 -7.37 -4.65 6.30
CA VAL A 31 -7.00 -3.83 5.14
C VAL A 31 -6.19 -4.64 4.14
N ASP A 32 -5.20 -5.40 4.62
CA ASP A 32 -4.36 -6.22 3.76
C ASP A 32 -5.17 -7.28 3.01
N LYS A 33 -6.02 -8.03 3.73
CA LYS A 33 -6.93 -9.02 3.13
C LYS A 33 -7.84 -8.40 2.07
N ALA A 34 -8.41 -7.22 2.33
CA ALA A 34 -9.27 -6.54 1.38
C ALA A 34 -8.50 -6.10 0.12
N LYS A 35 -7.28 -5.59 0.27
CA LYS A 35 -6.42 -5.19 -0.85
C LYS A 35 -5.99 -6.38 -1.71
N VAL A 36 -5.68 -7.52 -1.10
CA VAL A 36 -5.38 -8.76 -1.84
C VAL A 36 -6.59 -9.22 -2.64
N GLY A 37 -7.78 -9.24 -2.02
CA GLY A 37 -9.02 -9.62 -2.72
C GLY A 37 -9.41 -8.67 -3.85
N LEU A 38 -8.95 -7.41 -3.83
CA LEU A 38 -9.14 -6.42 -4.88
C LEU A 38 -8.07 -6.47 -5.99
N GLY A 39 -7.00 -7.27 -5.82
CA GLY A 39 -5.86 -7.28 -6.73
C GLY A 39 -4.92 -6.07 -6.61
N GLU A 40 -5.10 -5.21 -5.59
CA GLU A 40 -4.13 -4.14 -5.28
C GLU A 40 -2.82 -4.68 -4.70
N ARG A 41 -2.86 -5.92 -4.19
CA ARG A 41 -1.74 -6.68 -3.63
C ARG A 41 -1.87 -8.13 -4.06
N GLY A 42 -0.76 -8.84 -4.12
CA GLY A 42 -0.73 -10.24 -4.56
C GLY A 42 0.00 -10.40 -5.89
N PRO A 43 -0.13 -11.57 -6.54
CA PRO A 43 0.54 -11.83 -7.81
C PRO A 43 0.22 -10.76 -8.84
N VAL A 44 1.24 -10.35 -9.57
CA VAL A 44 1.12 -9.39 -10.66
C VAL A 44 0.31 -10.00 -11.81
N TRP A 45 -0.40 -9.14 -12.53
CA TRP A 45 -1.24 -9.56 -13.67
C TRP A 45 -0.45 -9.67 -14.98
N TRP A 46 0.81 -9.22 -15.01
CA TRP A 46 1.70 -9.30 -16.16
C TRP A 46 2.58 -10.56 -16.12
N THR A 47 3.03 -11.00 -17.30
CA THR A 47 3.81 -12.25 -17.49
C THR A 47 5.19 -12.02 -18.11
N ASP A 48 5.57 -10.76 -18.34
CA ASP A 48 6.83 -10.37 -19.01
C ASP A 48 8.08 -10.52 -18.12
N GLY A 49 7.92 -10.96 -16.87
CA GLY A 49 9.01 -11.12 -15.90
C GLY A 49 9.42 -9.82 -15.20
N SER A 50 8.72 -8.70 -15.44
CA SER A 50 8.97 -7.45 -14.73
C SER A 50 8.74 -7.62 -13.21
N PRO A 51 9.58 -7.03 -12.34
CA PRO A 51 9.45 -7.19 -10.89
C PRO A 51 8.24 -6.44 -10.34
N ASP A 52 7.60 -6.98 -9.29
CA ASP A 52 6.63 -6.22 -8.49
C ASP A 52 7.37 -5.22 -7.60
N LEU A 53 7.22 -3.92 -7.91
CA LEU A 53 7.82 -2.83 -7.15
C LEU A 53 6.84 -2.22 -6.12
N ASN A 54 5.67 -2.85 -5.90
CA ASN A 54 4.70 -2.39 -4.92
C ASN A 54 5.30 -2.38 -3.50
N ARG A 55 5.08 -1.29 -2.75
CA ARG A 55 5.64 -1.05 -1.41
C ARG A 55 7.16 -0.87 -1.36
N HIS A 56 7.83 -0.68 -2.50
CA HIS A 56 9.21 -0.21 -2.56
C HIS A 56 9.24 1.32 -2.72
N MET A 57 10.17 1.99 -2.04
CA MET A 57 10.41 3.42 -2.27
C MET A 57 11.05 3.62 -3.64
N ALA A 58 10.61 4.61 -4.43
CA ALA A 58 11.14 4.85 -5.78
C ALA A 58 12.68 4.91 -5.85
N ARG A 59 13.33 5.56 -4.87
CA ARG A 59 14.80 5.60 -4.71
C ARG A 59 15.51 4.24 -4.56
N ASN A 60 14.77 3.19 -4.21
CA ASN A 60 15.27 1.82 -4.05
C ASN A 60 14.83 0.91 -5.20
N THR A 61 14.40 1.48 -6.32
CA THR A 61 13.92 0.76 -7.51
C THR A 61 14.71 1.22 -8.74
N PRO A 62 14.57 0.54 -9.90
CA PRO A 62 15.16 1.02 -11.16
C PRO A 62 14.74 2.43 -11.57
N TYR A 63 13.69 3.00 -10.96
CA TYR A 63 13.24 4.38 -11.19
C TYR A 63 13.98 5.42 -10.34
N ALA A 64 15.04 5.05 -9.62
CA ALA A 64 15.75 5.96 -8.71
C ALA A 64 16.29 7.21 -9.42
N ASP A 65 16.98 7.04 -10.55
CA ASP A 65 17.61 8.14 -11.28
C ASP A 65 16.57 9.10 -11.86
N TRP A 66 15.51 8.55 -12.45
CA TRP A 66 14.37 9.35 -12.91
C TRP A 66 13.72 10.12 -11.75
N PHE A 67 13.46 9.47 -10.62
CA PHE A 67 12.86 10.11 -9.45
C PHE A 67 13.74 11.24 -8.88
N ALA A 68 15.06 11.07 -8.89
CA ALA A 68 15.99 12.11 -8.47
C ALA A 68 15.94 13.35 -9.39
N SER A 69 15.85 13.14 -10.71
CA SER A 69 15.80 14.23 -11.70
C SER A 69 14.56 15.15 -11.56
N LEU A 70 13.47 14.65 -10.96
CA LEU A 70 12.27 15.47 -10.71
C LEU A 70 12.49 16.58 -9.67
N GLY A 71 13.47 16.43 -8.76
CA GLY A 71 13.82 17.46 -7.78
C GLY A 71 14.65 18.61 -8.38
N GLU A 72 15.27 18.38 -9.54
CA GLU A 72 16.04 19.38 -10.29
C GLU A 72 15.14 20.27 -11.14
N THR A 73 13.90 19.83 -11.39
CA THR A 73 12.86 20.61 -12.08
C THR A 73 12.14 21.50 -11.07
N SER A 74 12.83 22.50 -10.54
CA SER A 74 12.19 23.64 -9.86
C SER A 74 12.21 24.83 -10.83
N GLU A 75 11.03 25.20 -11.35
CA GLU A 75 10.78 26.53 -11.94
C GLU A 75 10.37 27.53 -10.84
#